data_AF-A0A836P033-F1
#
_entry.id   AF-A0A836P033-F1
#
_cell.length_a   1.000
_cell.length_b   1.000
_cell.length_c   1.000
_cell.angle_alpha   90.00
_cell.angle_beta   90.00
_cell.angle_gamma   90.00
#
_symmetry.space_group_name_H-M   'P 1'
#
loop_
_entity.id
_entity.type
_entity.pdbx_description
1 polymer ?
#
loop_
_entity_poly.entity_id
_entity_poly.type
_entity_poly.pdbx_seq_one_letter_code
_entity_poly.pdbx_strand_id
1 'polypeptide(L)'
;VIAAMLRAPRAAASLAVPADPSRALQPVDAISGALMLMQRSLFDRLDGWDGSYRLHAEDLDLCRRARQAGALVAVANDLQVLHVRGVSSRARPFFVEWHKHRGLWRYFRKFEASQRGLFTQLGVWLAIWTHAAAQVPRLLQQKSPQTR
;
A
#
# COMPACT_ATOMS: atom_id res chain seq x y z
N VAL A 1 -1.38 -6.55 9.98
CA VAL A 1 -2.29 -5.53 9.41
C VAL A 1 -3.36 -6.20 8.56
N ILE A 2 -3.00 -6.98 7.53
CA ILE A 2 -3.98 -7.61 6.63
C ILE A 2 -4.79 -8.73 7.33
N ALA A 3 -4.18 -9.55 8.17
CA ALA A 3 -4.92 -10.56 8.94
C ALA A 3 -5.85 -9.95 10.02
N ALA A 4 -5.52 -8.77 10.55
CA ALA A 4 -6.41 -8.04 11.46
C ALA A 4 -7.63 -7.46 10.72
N MET A 5 -7.46 -7.08 9.45
CA MET A 5 -8.54 -6.63 8.57
C MET A 5 -9.58 -7.73 8.26
N LEU A 6 -9.16 -9.02 8.27
CA LEU A 6 -10.10 -10.14 8.15
C LEU A 6 -11.01 -10.31 9.38
N ARG A 7 -10.57 -9.84 10.56
CA ARG A 7 -11.36 -9.92 11.80
C ARG A 7 -12.34 -8.75 11.95
N ALA A 8 -12.10 -7.63 11.27
CA ALA A 8 -12.90 -6.41 11.36
C ALA A 8 -12.97 -5.69 9.99
N PRO A 9 -13.78 -6.17 9.03
CA PRO A 9 -13.85 -5.61 7.68
C PRO A 9 -14.30 -4.13 7.65
N ARG A 10 -15.02 -3.65 8.66
CA ARG A 10 -15.38 -2.22 8.80
C ARG A 10 -14.22 -1.33 9.25
N ALA A 11 -13.28 -1.84 10.04
CA ALA A 11 -12.07 -1.09 10.42
C ALA A 11 -11.10 -0.94 9.24
N ALA A 12 -11.12 -1.91 8.31
CA ALA A 12 -10.39 -1.83 7.04
C ALA A 12 -10.93 -0.74 6.09
N ALA A 13 -12.17 -0.27 6.26
CA ALA A 13 -12.77 0.75 5.40
C ALA A 13 -12.22 2.16 5.69
N SER A 14 -11.63 2.39 6.86
CA SER A 14 -10.95 3.64 7.21
C SER A 14 -9.53 3.36 7.69
N LEU A 15 -8.63 3.09 6.74
CA LEU A 15 -7.19 2.99 6.97
C LEU A 15 -6.53 4.35 7.28
N ALA A 16 -7.27 5.44 7.08
CA ALA A 16 -6.79 6.79 7.38
C ALA A 16 -6.69 6.97 8.89
N VAL A 17 -5.49 7.28 9.37
CA VAL A 17 -5.29 7.76 10.73
C VAL A 17 -5.68 9.25 10.74
N PRO A 18 -6.63 9.68 11.59
CA PRO A 18 -6.98 11.09 11.68
C PRO A 18 -5.77 11.90 12.14
N ALA A 19 -5.61 13.10 11.58
CA ALA A 19 -4.56 14.02 12.00
C ALA A 19 -4.85 14.52 13.42
N ASP A 20 -3.87 14.37 14.30
CA ASP A 20 -3.87 14.93 15.65
C ASP A 20 -3.26 16.35 15.59
N PRO A 21 -4.07 17.42 15.75
CA PRO A 21 -3.59 18.79 15.63
C PRO A 21 -2.59 19.17 16.74
N SER A 22 -2.51 18.40 17.82
CA SER A 22 -1.54 18.63 18.90
C SER A 22 -0.13 18.13 18.57
N ARG A 23 0.04 17.37 17.49
CA ARG A 23 1.32 16.75 17.10
C ARG A 23 1.78 17.28 15.75
N ALA A 24 2.93 17.94 15.73
CA ALA A 24 3.61 18.30 14.48
C ALA A 24 4.04 17.04 13.71
N LEU A 25 4.64 16.06 14.40
CA LEU A 25 5.00 14.75 13.84
C LEU A 25 4.18 13.65 14.51
N GLN A 26 3.34 12.97 13.72
CA GLN A 26 2.48 11.90 14.19
C GLN A 26 3.00 10.53 13.75
N PRO A 27 3.40 9.65 14.68
CA PRO A 27 3.79 8.28 14.35
C PRO A 27 2.67 7.51 13.66
N VAL A 28 3.00 6.81 12.58
CA VAL A 28 2.08 5.94 11.84
C VAL A 28 2.77 4.68 11.35
N ASP A 29 1.99 3.68 10.94
CA ASP A 29 2.52 2.41 10.44
C ASP A 29 3.16 2.53 9.05
N ALA A 30 2.62 3.41 8.20
CA ALA A 30 3.07 3.68 6.85
C ALA A 30 2.55 5.04 6.37
N ILE A 31 3.26 5.62 5.41
CA ILE A 31 2.87 6.84 4.69
C ILE A 31 2.78 6.54 3.19
N SER A 32 2.08 7.40 2.45
CA SER A 32 1.96 7.24 1.00
C SER A 32 3.27 7.57 0.30
N GLY A 33 3.65 6.76 -0.69
CA GLY A 33 4.76 7.03 -1.61
C GLY A 33 4.62 8.32 -2.44
N ALA A 34 3.45 8.99 -2.41
CA ALA A 34 3.24 10.24 -3.14
C ALA A 34 4.17 11.38 -2.69
N LEU A 35 4.52 11.40 -1.40
CA LEU A 35 5.53 12.29 -0.85
C LEU A 35 6.16 11.65 0.38
N MET A 36 7.44 11.30 0.28
CA MET A 36 8.21 10.72 1.36
C MET A 36 9.56 11.43 1.46
N LEU A 37 10.01 11.66 2.69
CA LEU A 37 11.36 12.12 2.99
C LEU A 37 12.04 11.08 3.89
N MET A 38 13.26 10.72 3.53
CA MET A 38 14.06 9.74 4.27
C MET A 38 15.53 10.11 4.19
N GLN A 39 16.28 9.86 5.27
CA GLN A 39 17.73 9.97 5.25
C GLN A 39 18.33 9.02 4.22
N ARG A 40 19.23 9.51 3.36
CA ARG A 40 19.90 8.69 2.34
C ARG A 40 20.57 7.46 2.94
N SER A 41 21.29 7.62 4.06
CA SER A 41 21.96 6.52 4.75
C SER A 41 20.98 5.42 5.23
N LEU A 42 19.78 5.80 5.68
CA LEU A 42 18.74 4.83 6.04
C LEU A 42 18.23 4.12 4.78
N PHE A 43 17.97 4.85 3.70
CA PHE A 43 17.50 4.26 2.45
C PHE A 43 18.50 3.25 1.89
N ASP A 44 19.79 3.60 1.87
CA ASP A 44 20.86 2.71 1.40
C ASP A 44 21.03 1.50 2.32
N ARG A 45 20.96 1.68 3.66
CA ARG A 45 21.00 0.58 4.64
C ARG A 45 19.83 -0.41 4.48
N LEU A 46 18.71 0.06 3.93
CA LEU A 46 17.54 -0.77 3.67
C LEU A 46 17.57 -1.42 2.28
N ASP A 47 18.63 -1.24 1.48
CA ASP A 47 18.71 -1.62 0.07
C ASP A 47 17.65 -0.95 -0.82
N GLY A 48 17.20 0.25 -0.42
CA GLY A 48 16.27 1.07 -1.17
C GLY A 48 14.89 0.44 -1.40
N TRP A 49 14.36 0.61 -2.62
CA TRP A 49 13.09 0.03 -3.04
C TRP A 49 13.25 -1.46 -3.41
N ASP A 50 12.29 -2.29 -3.03
CA ASP A 50 12.22 -3.67 -3.51
C ASP A 50 11.70 -3.66 -4.97
N GLY A 51 12.61 -3.81 -5.94
CA GLY A 51 12.30 -3.78 -7.38
C GLY A 51 11.34 -4.88 -7.87
N SER A 52 10.96 -5.82 -7.01
CA SER A 52 9.92 -6.79 -7.30
C SER A 52 8.50 -6.19 -7.22
N TYR A 53 8.35 -5.01 -6.61
CA TYR A 53 7.14 -4.20 -6.71
C TYR A 53 7.29 -3.26 -7.89
N ARG A 54 6.39 -3.40 -8.88
CA ARG A 54 6.38 -2.51 -10.05
C ARG A 54 5.51 -1.27 -9.85
N LEU A 55 4.50 -1.39 -9.00
CA LEU A 55 3.54 -0.34 -8.64
C LEU A 55 2.65 -0.83 -7.48
N HIS A 56 2.37 0.04 -6.51
CA HIS A 56 1.63 -0.23 -5.27
C HIS A 56 2.29 -1.21 -4.28
N ALA A 57 2.16 -0.86 -2.99
CA ALA A 57 2.68 -1.55 -1.81
C ALA A 57 4.21 -1.50 -1.62
N GLU A 58 4.96 -0.88 -2.53
CA GLU A 58 6.39 -0.57 -2.36
C GLU A 58 6.62 0.38 -1.18
N ASP A 59 5.72 1.34 -0.99
CA ASP A 59 5.72 2.30 0.12
C ASP A 59 5.44 1.62 1.46
N LEU A 60 4.44 0.73 1.51
CA LEU A 60 4.16 -0.11 2.68
C LEU A 60 5.35 -0.99 3.05
N ASP A 61 6.00 -1.60 2.05
CA ASP A 61 7.18 -2.43 2.22
C ASP A 61 8.35 -1.64 2.81
N LEU A 62 8.67 -0.47 2.24
CA LEU A 62 9.73 0.40 2.72
C LEU A 62 9.44 0.91 4.14
N CYS A 63 8.21 1.37 4.43
CA CYS A 63 7.82 1.81 5.78
C CYS A 63 7.97 0.68 6.79
N ARG A 64 7.56 -0.55 6.45
CA ARG A 64 7.69 -1.68 7.35
C ARG A 64 9.15 -2.04 7.62
N ARG A 65 9.99 -2.09 6.58
CA ARG A 65 11.44 -2.34 6.74
C ARG A 65 12.10 -1.25 7.58
N ALA A 66 11.75 0.02 7.37
CA ALA A 66 12.25 1.13 8.18
C ALA A 66 11.92 0.95 9.65
N ARG A 67 10.67 0.61 9.99
CA ARG A 67 10.27 0.31 11.39
C ARG A 67 10.98 -0.91 11.97
N GLN A 68 11.17 -1.96 11.18
CA GLN A 68 11.93 -3.15 11.61
C GLN A 68 13.41 -2.83 11.86
N ALA A 69 13.96 -1.82 11.18
CA ALA A 69 15.30 -1.28 11.42
C ALA A 69 15.35 -0.21 12.54
N GLY A 70 14.27 -0.07 13.33
CA GLY A 70 14.18 0.85 14.45
C GLY A 70 13.93 2.32 14.09
N ALA A 71 13.65 2.63 12.82
CA ALA A 71 13.34 4.00 12.41
C ALA A 71 11.88 4.36 12.69
N LEU A 72 11.64 5.62 13.02
CA LEU A 72 10.29 6.18 13.15
C LEU A 72 9.71 6.46 11.75
N VAL A 73 8.48 6.02 11.52
CA VAL A 73 7.66 6.45 10.38
C VAL A 73 6.58 7.39 10.93
N ALA A 74 6.51 8.59 10.40
CA ALA A 74 5.59 9.63 10.87
C ALA A 74 5.08 10.50 9.72
N VAL A 75 3.90 11.08 9.92
CA VAL A 75 3.35 12.16 9.08
C VAL A 75 3.64 13.49 9.75
N ALA A 76 4.04 14.48 8.94
CA ALA A 76 4.11 15.87 9.35
C ALA A 76 2.72 16.49 9.16
N ASN A 77 1.98 16.75 10.25
CA ASN A 77 0.60 17.22 10.21
C ASN A 77 0.48 18.70 9.80
N ASP A 78 1.57 19.46 9.90
CA ASP A 78 1.71 20.84 9.46
C ASP A 78 1.90 20.97 7.94
N LEU A 79 2.19 19.88 7.24
CA LEU A 79 2.38 19.84 5.80
C LEU A 79 1.16 19.28 5.08
N GLN A 80 0.60 20.07 4.16
CA GLN A 80 -0.49 19.65 3.29
C GLN A 80 -0.03 19.66 1.83
N VAL A 81 -0.17 18.53 1.15
CA VAL A 81 0.21 18.39 -0.26
C VAL A 81 -0.93 17.74 -1.04
N LEU A 82 -1.28 18.36 -2.16
CA LEU A 82 -2.32 17.85 -3.06
C LEU A 82 -1.75 16.73 -3.95
N HIS A 83 -2.26 15.52 -3.78
CA HIS A 83 -1.98 14.41 -4.68
C HIS A 83 -3.14 14.23 -5.68
N VAL A 84 -2.90 14.55 -6.95
CA VAL A 84 -3.87 14.34 -8.04
C VAL A 84 -3.96 12.85 -8.38
N ARG A 85 -5.01 12.20 -7.90
CA ARG A 85 -5.22 10.75 -8.09
C ARG A 85 -5.76 10.43 -9.49
N GLY A 86 -5.51 9.21 -9.95
CA GLY A 86 -6.23 8.61 -11.08
C GLY A 86 -5.65 8.88 -12.47
N VAL A 87 -4.60 9.68 -12.60
CA VAL A 87 -3.91 9.92 -13.89
C VAL A 87 -3.37 8.61 -14.47
N SER A 88 -2.57 7.87 -13.69
CA SER A 88 -2.01 6.57 -14.13
C SER A 88 -3.07 5.47 -14.29
N SER A 89 -4.09 5.47 -13.42
CA SER A 89 -5.19 4.49 -13.47
C SER A 89 -6.08 4.65 -14.71
N ARG A 90 -6.27 5.89 -15.20
CA ARG A 90 -7.03 6.16 -16.43
C ARG A 90 -6.26 5.74 -17.68
N ALA A 91 -4.94 5.87 -17.68
CA ALA A 91 -4.10 5.49 -18.80
C ALA A 91 -3.99 3.97 -18.96
N ARG A 92 -3.83 3.23 -17.84
CA ARG A 92 -3.59 1.77 -17.86
C ARG A 92 -4.35 1.04 -16.72
N PRO A 93 -5.70 1.01 -16.76
CA PRO A 93 -6.53 0.54 -15.63
C PRO A 93 -6.22 -0.89 -15.21
N PHE A 94 -6.15 -1.83 -16.17
CA PHE A 94 -5.81 -3.23 -15.90
C PHE A 94 -4.41 -3.41 -15.31
N PHE A 95 -3.43 -2.66 -15.81
CA PHE A 95 -2.05 -2.73 -15.32
C PHE A 95 -1.97 -2.28 -13.86
N VAL A 96 -2.61 -1.16 -13.54
CA VAL A 96 -2.63 -0.62 -12.18
C VAL A 96 -3.33 -1.57 -11.23
N GLU A 97 -4.49 -2.10 -11.60
CA GLU A 97 -5.27 -2.98 -10.73
C GLU A 97 -4.59 -4.33 -10.52
N TRP A 98 -3.97 -4.91 -11.55
CA TRP A 98 -3.15 -6.12 -11.41
C TRP A 98 -2.01 -5.91 -10.42
N HIS A 99 -1.27 -4.82 -10.55
CA HIS A 99 -0.11 -4.56 -9.70
C HIS A 99 -0.48 -4.23 -8.25
N LYS A 100 -1.64 -3.60 -7.99
CA LYS A 100 -2.19 -3.46 -6.63
C LYS A 100 -2.35 -4.80 -5.93
N HIS A 101 -3.09 -5.73 -6.55
CA HIS A 101 -3.38 -7.03 -5.93
C HIS A 101 -2.14 -7.90 -5.80
N ARG A 102 -1.30 -7.93 -6.85
CA ARG A 102 -0.01 -8.62 -6.81
C ARG A 102 0.92 -8.05 -5.73
N GLY A 103 0.97 -6.73 -5.58
CA GLY A 103 1.74 -6.03 -4.56
C GLY A 103 1.25 -6.38 -3.15
N LEU A 104 -0.05 -6.31 -2.90
CA LEU A 104 -0.65 -6.69 -1.62
C LEU A 104 -0.37 -8.15 -1.24
N TRP A 105 -0.51 -9.07 -2.20
CA TRP A 105 -0.20 -10.49 -1.96
C TRP A 105 1.29 -10.69 -1.66
N ARG A 106 2.18 -10.01 -2.39
CA ARG A 106 3.63 -10.05 -2.11
C ARG A 106 3.95 -9.54 -0.71
N TYR A 107 3.40 -8.39 -0.33
CA TYR A 107 3.59 -7.81 0.99
C TYR A 107 3.13 -8.78 2.10
N PHE A 108 1.94 -9.38 1.94
CA PHE A 108 1.46 -10.41 2.87
C PHE A 108 2.42 -11.60 2.95
N ARG A 109 2.87 -12.13 1.81
CA ARG A 109 3.82 -13.26 1.76
C ARG A 109 5.15 -12.94 2.45
N LYS A 110 5.68 -11.73 2.24
CA LYS A 110 6.97 -11.30 2.75
C LYS A 110 6.96 -11.13 4.27
N PHE A 111 5.87 -10.60 4.84
CA PHE A 111 5.88 -10.14 6.23
C PHE A 111 4.90 -10.83 7.18
N GLU A 112 3.84 -11.46 6.67
CA GLU A 112 2.79 -12.04 7.52
C GLU A 112 2.62 -13.56 7.30
N ALA A 113 2.85 -14.08 6.09
CA ALA A 113 2.54 -15.47 5.77
C ALA A 113 3.30 -16.50 6.63
N SER A 114 4.59 -16.28 6.92
CA SER A 114 5.39 -17.22 7.73
C SER A 114 4.86 -17.43 9.15
N GLN A 115 4.04 -16.50 9.65
CA GLN A 115 3.42 -16.56 10.99
C GLN A 115 1.96 -17.04 10.95
N ARG A 116 1.49 -17.54 9.81
CA ARG A 116 0.08 -17.91 9.58
C ARG A 116 -0.04 -19.32 9.02
N GLY A 117 -1.07 -20.03 9.47
CA GLY A 117 -1.41 -21.34 8.92
C GLY A 117 -1.89 -21.27 7.46
N LEU A 118 -1.80 -22.40 6.76
CA LEU A 118 -2.14 -22.51 5.34
C LEU A 118 -3.55 -22.00 5.02
N PHE A 119 -4.55 -22.33 5.83
CA PHE A 119 -5.93 -21.88 5.63
C PHE A 119 -6.07 -20.35 5.65
N THR A 120 -5.34 -19.66 6.54
CA THR A 120 -5.34 -18.19 6.58
C THR A 120 -4.65 -17.62 5.34
N GLN A 121 -3.53 -18.21 4.92
CA GLN A 121 -2.84 -17.77 3.70
C GLN A 121 -3.72 -17.93 2.46
N LEU A 122 -4.40 -19.08 2.33
CA LEU A 122 -5.35 -19.34 1.26
C LEU A 122 -6.55 -18.38 1.32
N GLY A 123 -7.08 -18.12 2.51
CA GLY A 123 -8.18 -17.15 2.69
C GLY A 123 -7.80 -15.74 2.26
N VAL A 124 -6.60 -15.26 2.63
CA VAL A 124 -6.08 -13.95 2.18
C VAL A 124 -5.87 -13.93 0.67
N TRP A 125 -5.29 -14.99 0.10
CA TRP A 125 -5.10 -15.11 -1.34
C TRP A 125 -6.44 -15.02 -2.08
N LEU A 126 -7.42 -15.83 -1.66
CA LEU A 126 -8.76 -15.82 -2.23
C LEU A 126 -9.39 -14.43 -2.13
N ALA A 127 -9.36 -13.79 -0.95
CA ALA A 127 -9.94 -12.47 -0.76
C ALA A 127 -9.31 -11.39 -1.67
N ILE A 128 -7.99 -11.42 -1.86
CA ILE A 128 -7.29 -10.47 -2.76
C ILE A 128 -7.73 -10.71 -4.21
N TRP A 129 -7.72 -11.95 -4.67
CA TRP A 129 -7.99 -12.25 -6.09
C TRP A 129 -9.48 -12.25 -6.45
N THR A 130 -10.38 -12.55 -5.53
CA THR A 130 -11.82 -12.36 -5.72
C THR A 130 -12.15 -10.87 -5.83
N HIS A 131 -11.54 -10.02 -4.99
CA HIS A 131 -11.67 -8.57 -5.12
C HIS A 131 -11.13 -8.09 -6.47
N ALA A 132 -9.98 -8.59 -6.92
CA ALA A 132 -9.42 -8.27 -8.23
C ALA A 132 -10.38 -8.61 -9.37
N ALA A 133 -10.96 -9.81 -9.35
CA ALA A 133 -11.94 -10.25 -10.34
C ALA A 133 -13.20 -9.38 -10.33
N ALA A 134 -13.67 -8.98 -9.13
CA ALA A 134 -14.83 -8.10 -8.99
C ALA A 134 -14.62 -6.69 -9.58
N GLN A 135 -13.37 -6.22 -9.72
CA GLN A 135 -13.09 -4.94 -10.37
C GLN A 135 -13.13 -5.01 -11.91
N VAL A 136 -13.07 -6.20 -12.52
CA VAL A 136 -12.98 -6.36 -13.98
C VAL A 136 -14.11 -5.65 -14.75
N PRO A 137 -15.40 -5.77 -14.38
CA PRO A 137 -16.48 -5.07 -15.08
C PRO A 137 -16.27 -3.55 -15.10
N ARG A 138 -15.80 -2.98 -13.98
CA ARG A 138 -15.50 -1.55 -13.85
C ARG A 138 -14.32 -1.13 -14.73
N LEU A 139 -13.27 -1.96 -14.81
CA LEU A 139 -12.11 -1.68 -15.66
C LEU A 139 -12.47 -1.71 -17.15
N LEU A 140 -13.38 -2.61 -17.56
CA LEU A 140 -13.89 -2.66 -18.93
C LEU A 140 -14.70 -1.42 -19.32
N GLN A 141 -15.41 -0.82 -18.36
CA GLN A 141 -16.15 0.43 -18.55
C GLN A 141 -15.24 1.67 -18.62
N GLN A 142 -14.01 1.60 -18.12
CA GLN A 142 -13.03 2.70 -18.12
C GLN A 142 -12.25 2.84 -19.44
N LYS A 143 -12.86 2.49 -20.59
CA LYS A 143 -12.23 2.58 -21.92
C LYS A 143 -11.56 3.95 -22.11
N SER A 144 -10.27 3.89 -22.44
CA SER A 144 -9.32 4.99 -22.55
C SER A 144 -9.82 6.14 -23.45
N PRO A 145 -9.68 7.42 -23.07
CA PRO A 145 -9.53 8.46 -24.06
C PRO A 145 -8.21 8.19 -24.80
N GLN A 146 -8.28 7.72 -26.04
CA GLN A 146 -7.14 7.69 -26.95
C GLN A 146 -6.80 9.12 -27.38
N THR A 147 -5.50 9.44 -27.27
CA THR A 147 -4.73 10.43 -28.06
C THR A 147 -5.18 11.90 -28.08
N ARG A 148 -4.35 12.76 -27.46
CA ARG A 148 -3.70 13.89 -28.15
C ARG A 148 -2.26 13.99 -27.67
#